data_AF-A0AA37LEB9-F1
#
_entry.id   AF-A0AA37LEB9-F1
#
_cell.length_a   1.000
_cell.length_b   1.000
_cell.length_c   1.000
_cell.angle_alpha   90.00
_cell.angle_beta   90.00
_cell.angle_gamma   90.00
#
_symmetry.space_group_name_H-M   'P 1'
#
loop_
_entity.id
_entity.type
_entity.pdbx_description
1 polymer ?
#
loop_
_entity_poly.entity_id
_entity_poly.type
_entity_poly.pdbx_seq_one_letter_code
_entity_poly.pdbx_strand_id
1 'polypeptide(L)'
;MQENSGNPAETPAKARGGNDSPEEEIPILMPGDPAMAMFVPLEESLFEPFDPPQNKSDRLKLCQQNIEKHTAAVEQNITHMYEREHQRILQHAKKLEATMGVWETTAGLMPGDEDLIMEYVDAPIPHDADYSNRHLSTYAYPEIPGDMPPRQAALHWSLYNAGQALIQLRGYATHAQEIKNHYKTALEKGLAHDESSDNGRNGEPARS
;
A
#
# COMPACT_ATOMS: atom_id res chain seq x y z
N MET A 1 -34.72 61.32 -13.17
CA MET A 1 -34.62 60.85 -11.76
C MET A 1 -34.64 59.33 -11.85
N GLN A 2 -33.53 58.58 -11.83
CA GLN A 2 -32.55 58.38 -10.73
C GLN A 2 -33.29 58.22 -9.39
N GLU A 3 -33.20 57.11 -8.65
CA GLU A 3 -31.98 56.36 -8.31
C GLU A 3 -32.17 54.84 -8.15
N ASN A 4 -31.08 54.13 -8.47
CA ASN A 4 -30.71 52.77 -8.06
C ASN A 4 -30.38 52.74 -6.56
N SER A 5 -30.64 51.62 -5.88
CA SER A 5 -29.63 50.87 -5.09
C SER A 5 -30.33 49.86 -4.18
N GLY A 6 -30.00 48.58 -4.36
CA GLY A 6 -30.43 47.47 -3.52
C GLY A 6 -29.57 46.25 -3.83
N ASN A 7 -28.32 46.28 -3.37
CA ASN A 7 -27.35 45.19 -3.45
C ASN A 7 -27.93 43.86 -2.93
N PRO A 8 -27.86 42.75 -3.69
CA PRO A 8 -27.85 41.43 -3.08
C PRO A 8 -26.43 41.09 -2.63
N ALA A 9 -26.31 40.64 -1.39
CA ALA A 9 -25.05 40.25 -0.77
C ALA A 9 -24.27 39.25 -1.63
N GLU A 10 -23.02 39.61 -1.88
CA GLU A 10 -22.02 38.83 -2.60
C GLU A 10 -21.86 37.44 -1.99
N THR A 11 -22.18 36.42 -2.78
CA THR A 11 -21.67 35.06 -2.58
C THR A 11 -20.18 35.10 -2.88
N PRO A 12 -19.27 34.63 -2.00
CA PRO A 12 -17.86 34.61 -2.33
C PRO A 12 -17.63 33.44 -3.30
N ALA A 13 -17.59 33.77 -4.59
CA ALA A 13 -16.99 32.93 -5.59
C ALA A 13 -15.47 32.89 -5.40
N LYS A 14 -14.89 31.74 -5.74
CA LYS A 14 -13.50 31.55 -6.20
C LYS A 14 -12.47 31.12 -5.15
N ALA A 15 -12.47 29.82 -4.86
CA ALA A 15 -11.24 29.03 -4.78
C ALA A 15 -11.30 27.94 -5.87
N ARG A 16 -11.38 28.36 -7.13
CA ARG A 16 -11.21 27.47 -8.28
C ARG A 16 -9.71 27.26 -8.48
N GLY A 17 -9.11 26.43 -7.64
CA GLY A 17 -7.79 25.85 -7.88
C GLY A 17 -7.93 24.77 -8.96
N GLY A 18 -8.14 25.21 -10.20
CA GLY A 18 -8.17 24.32 -11.36
C GLY A 18 -6.74 23.89 -11.68
N ASN A 19 -6.37 22.69 -11.26
CA ASN A 19 -5.36 21.93 -12.00
C ASN A 19 -6.07 21.38 -13.25
N ASP A 20 -6.13 22.17 -14.32
CA ASP A 20 -6.59 21.74 -15.65
C ASP A 20 -5.50 20.90 -16.35
N SER A 21 -4.93 19.93 -15.65
CA SER A 21 -4.27 18.81 -16.31
C SER A 21 -5.39 17.81 -16.67
N PRO A 22 -5.41 17.24 -17.89
CA PRO A 22 -6.36 16.17 -18.18
C PRO A 22 -6.19 15.08 -17.10
N GLU A 23 -7.27 14.74 -16.39
CA GLU A 23 -7.25 13.67 -15.40
C GLU A 23 -6.73 12.41 -16.11
N GLU A 24 -5.57 11.92 -15.67
CA GLU A 24 -5.00 10.68 -16.20
C GLU A 24 -6.02 9.56 -16.04
N GLU A 25 -6.31 8.84 -17.13
CA GLU A 25 -7.22 7.70 -17.09
C GLU A 25 -6.49 6.50 -16.48
N ILE A 26 -6.70 6.30 -15.18
CA ILE A 26 -6.09 5.20 -14.44
C ILE A 26 -6.99 3.95 -14.58
N PRO A 27 -6.51 2.84 -15.17
CA PRO A 27 -7.30 1.63 -15.32
C PRO A 27 -7.53 0.95 -13.95
N ILE A 28 -8.64 0.21 -13.83
CA ILE A 28 -8.94 -0.62 -12.65
C ILE A 28 -7.93 -1.76 -12.59
N LEU A 29 -7.32 -1.96 -11.42
CA LEU A 29 -6.47 -3.11 -11.16
C LEU A 29 -7.35 -4.31 -10.77
N MET A 30 -7.43 -5.32 -11.63
CA MET A 30 -8.15 -6.55 -11.34
C MET A 30 -7.26 -7.54 -10.58
N PRO A 31 -7.82 -8.38 -9.69
CA PRO A 31 -7.07 -9.47 -9.07
C PRO A 31 -6.43 -10.38 -10.13
N GLY A 32 -5.10 -10.48 -10.11
CA GLY A 32 -4.33 -11.28 -11.09
C GLY A 32 -3.74 -10.46 -12.25
N ASP A 33 -4.03 -9.16 -12.35
CA ASP A 33 -3.36 -8.30 -13.31
C ASP A 33 -1.85 -8.19 -12.97
N PRO A 34 -0.95 -8.27 -13.97
CA PRO A 34 0.50 -8.17 -13.76
C PRO A 34 0.97 -6.78 -13.29
N ALA A 35 0.05 -5.87 -12.97
CA ALA A 35 0.33 -4.48 -12.60
C ALA A 35 0.81 -4.30 -11.15
N MET A 36 0.91 -5.36 -10.34
CA MET A 36 1.72 -5.35 -9.11
C MET A 36 3.17 -5.78 -9.36
N ALA A 37 3.75 -5.34 -10.48
CA ALA A 37 5.20 -5.47 -10.65
C ALA A 37 5.86 -4.46 -9.70
N MET A 38 6.22 -4.92 -8.49
CA MET A 38 7.11 -4.19 -7.59
C MET A 38 8.38 -3.87 -8.39
N PHE A 39 8.54 -2.61 -8.80
CA PHE A 39 9.69 -2.18 -9.56
C PHE A 39 10.62 -1.37 -8.65
N VAL A 40 11.91 -1.65 -8.76
CA VAL A 40 12.96 -0.80 -8.21
C VAL A 40 13.46 0.05 -9.37
N PRO A 41 13.31 1.39 -9.31
CA PRO A 41 13.88 2.27 -10.32
C PRO A 41 15.39 2.02 -10.45
N LEU A 42 15.87 1.95 -11.69
CA LEU A 42 17.30 1.94 -11.97
C LEU A 42 17.87 3.33 -11.68
N GLU A 43 18.47 3.48 -10.51
CA GLU A 43 19.14 4.73 -10.10
C GLU A 43 20.61 4.79 -10.54
N GLU A 44 21.21 3.63 -10.82
CA GLU A 44 22.61 3.51 -11.22
C GLU A 44 22.74 3.43 -12.73
N SER A 45 23.66 4.20 -13.28
CA SER A 45 23.99 4.18 -14.69
C SER A 45 24.59 2.83 -15.07
N LEU A 46 23.96 2.12 -16.01
CA LEU A 46 24.47 0.87 -16.57
C LEU A 46 25.77 1.05 -17.37
N PHE A 47 26.19 2.29 -17.59
CA PHE A 47 27.38 2.65 -18.36
C PHE A 47 28.58 3.05 -17.49
N GLU A 48 28.39 3.18 -16.18
CA GLU A 48 29.51 3.43 -15.27
C GLU A 48 30.32 2.15 -15.03
N PRO A 49 31.66 2.26 -14.93
CA PRO A 49 32.50 1.12 -14.61
C PRO A 49 32.08 0.49 -13.26
N PHE A 50 31.69 -0.77 -13.29
CA PHE A 50 31.36 -1.53 -12.08
C PHE A 50 32.62 -2.19 -11.52
N ASP A 51 32.99 -1.84 -10.29
CA ASP A 51 34.08 -2.50 -9.56
C ASP A 51 33.54 -3.74 -8.84
N PRO A 52 33.85 -4.96 -9.31
CA PRO A 52 33.32 -6.17 -8.70
C PRO A 52 33.92 -6.40 -7.31
N PRO A 53 33.14 -6.95 -6.36
CA PRO A 53 33.65 -7.28 -5.04
C PRO A 53 34.76 -8.33 -5.14
N GLN A 54 35.91 -8.03 -4.56
CA GLN A 54 37.12 -8.87 -4.66
C GLN A 54 37.02 -10.11 -3.77
N ASN A 55 36.43 -9.95 -2.58
CA ASN A 55 36.34 -11.00 -1.57
C ASN A 55 34.88 -11.39 -1.26
N LYS A 56 34.73 -12.57 -0.66
CA LYS A 56 33.42 -13.08 -0.23
C LYS A 56 32.74 -12.15 0.78
N SER A 57 33.50 -11.54 1.69
CA SER A 57 33.03 -10.56 2.67
C SER A 57 32.52 -9.28 2.00
N ASP A 58 33.27 -8.76 1.02
CA ASP A 58 32.87 -7.57 0.24
C ASP A 58 31.58 -7.82 -0.54
N ARG A 59 31.44 -9.01 -1.14
CA ARG A 59 30.19 -9.41 -1.80
C ARG A 59 29.01 -9.46 -0.84
N LEU A 60 29.19 -9.98 0.38
CA LEU A 60 28.13 -10.02 1.39
C LEU A 60 27.73 -8.61 1.85
N LYS A 61 28.69 -7.70 2.02
CA LYS A 61 28.44 -6.29 2.35
C LYS A 61 27.66 -5.58 1.24
N LEU A 62 28.08 -5.76 -0.01
CA LEU A 62 27.40 -5.20 -1.18
C LEU A 62 25.96 -5.73 -1.28
N CYS A 63 25.75 -7.03 -1.06
CA CYS A 63 24.40 -7.61 -1.02
C CYS A 63 23.53 -6.95 0.08
N GLN A 64 24.06 -6.74 1.29
CA GLN A 64 23.30 -6.07 2.36
C GLN A 64 22.90 -4.65 1.98
N GLN A 65 23.83 -3.86 1.43
CA GLN A 65 23.57 -2.50 0.97
C GLN A 65 22.49 -2.48 -0.12
N ASN A 66 22.58 -3.38 -1.11
CA ASN A 66 21.60 -3.48 -2.18
C ASN A 66 20.21 -3.87 -1.63
N ILE A 67 20.15 -4.81 -0.69
CA ILE A 67 18.88 -5.19 -0.06
C ILE A 67 18.24 -4.00 0.65
N GLU A 68 19.01 -3.20 1.40
CA GLU A 68 18.48 -2.01 2.06
C GLU A 68 17.93 -0.98 1.07
N LYS A 69 18.70 -0.69 0.00
CA LYS A 69 18.26 0.21 -1.08
C LYS A 69 16.99 -0.30 -1.75
N HIS A 70 16.95 -1.57 -2.14
CA HIS A 70 15.78 -2.18 -2.76
C HIS A 70 14.58 -2.22 -1.83
N THR A 71 14.80 -2.43 -0.52
CA THR A 71 13.71 -2.44 0.46
C THR A 71 12.97 -1.11 0.44
N ALA A 72 13.72 0.00 0.54
CA ALA A 72 13.15 1.35 0.54
C ALA A 72 12.45 1.68 -0.80
N ALA A 73 13.04 1.29 -1.92
CA ALA A 73 12.46 1.52 -3.25
C ALA A 73 11.12 0.78 -3.43
N VAL A 74 11.03 -0.48 -2.95
CA VAL A 74 9.79 -1.26 -3.02
C VAL A 74 8.72 -0.68 -2.09
N GLU A 75 9.08 -0.23 -0.88
CA GLU A 75 8.13 0.45 0.02
C GLU A 75 7.53 1.70 -0.64
N GLN A 76 8.37 2.53 -1.25
CA GLN A 76 7.91 3.71 -2.01
C GLN A 76 7.00 3.32 -3.18
N ASN A 77 7.33 2.23 -3.88
CA ASN A 77 6.53 1.71 -4.97
C ASN A 77 5.12 1.30 -4.51
N ILE A 78 5.01 0.59 -3.38
CA ILE A 78 3.73 0.18 -2.81
C ILE A 78 2.90 1.41 -2.43
N THR A 79 3.51 2.42 -1.79
CA THR A 79 2.83 3.69 -1.48
C THR A 79 2.36 4.41 -2.73
N HIS A 80 3.19 4.48 -3.77
CA HIS A 80 2.83 5.10 -5.04
C HIS A 80 1.63 4.39 -5.71
N MET A 81 1.62 3.06 -5.71
CA MET A 81 0.51 2.27 -6.25
C MET A 81 -0.78 2.49 -5.45
N TYR A 82 -0.70 2.56 -4.12
CA TYR A 82 -1.82 2.92 -3.26
C TYR A 82 -2.40 4.29 -3.62
N GLU A 83 -1.55 5.31 -3.76
CA GLU A 83 -1.99 6.67 -4.08
C GLU A 83 -2.66 6.74 -5.46
N ARG A 84 -2.08 6.08 -6.45
CA ARG A 84 -2.62 5.99 -7.81
C ARG A 84 -3.99 5.34 -7.82
N GLU A 85 -4.17 4.23 -7.11
CA GLU A 85 -5.46 3.56 -6.99
C GLU A 85 -6.48 4.41 -6.21
N HIS A 86 -6.05 5.11 -5.16
CA HIS A 86 -6.89 6.03 -4.43
C HIS A 86 -7.41 7.17 -5.33
N GLN A 87 -6.54 7.76 -6.17
CA GLN A 87 -6.93 8.77 -7.14
C GLN A 87 -7.94 8.23 -8.15
N ARG A 88 -7.72 7.02 -8.68
CA ARG A 88 -8.66 6.34 -9.57
C ARG A 88 -10.05 6.20 -8.94
N ILE A 89 -10.11 5.69 -7.71
CA ILE A 89 -11.36 5.49 -6.98
C ILE A 89 -12.13 6.81 -6.85
N LEU A 90 -11.44 7.90 -6.49
CA LEU A 90 -12.04 9.22 -6.37
C LEU A 90 -12.51 9.78 -7.72
N GLN A 91 -11.72 9.65 -8.78
CA GLN A 91 -12.10 10.08 -10.13
C GLN A 91 -13.34 9.32 -10.61
N HIS A 92 -13.36 8.00 -10.42
CA HIS A 92 -14.49 7.16 -10.80
C HIS A 92 -15.77 7.56 -10.04
N ALA A 93 -15.67 7.79 -8.72
CA ALA A 93 -16.79 8.23 -7.91
C ALA A 93 -17.33 9.60 -8.36
N LYS A 94 -16.44 10.57 -8.63
CA LYS A 94 -16.83 11.90 -9.15
C LYS A 94 -17.54 11.81 -10.50
N LYS A 95 -17.02 10.97 -11.42
CA LYS A 95 -17.65 10.74 -12.73
C LYS A 95 -19.05 10.15 -12.57
N LEU A 96 -19.21 9.16 -11.70
CA LEU A 96 -20.51 8.56 -11.40
C LEU A 96 -21.49 9.56 -10.79
N GLU A 97 -21.08 10.33 -9.78
CA GLU A 97 -21.93 11.37 -9.18
C GLU A 97 -22.34 12.44 -10.19
N ALA A 98 -21.44 12.84 -11.10
CA ALA A 98 -21.78 13.79 -12.16
C ALA A 98 -22.83 13.24 -13.13
N THR A 99 -22.86 11.92 -13.36
CA THR A 99 -23.84 11.27 -14.25
C THR A 99 -25.16 10.92 -13.58
N MET A 100 -25.13 10.47 -12.33
CA MET A 100 -26.30 9.94 -11.60
C MET A 100 -26.90 10.95 -10.61
N GLY A 101 -26.22 12.07 -10.36
CA GLY A 101 -26.55 12.99 -9.29
C GLY A 101 -25.98 12.54 -7.94
N VAL A 102 -26.00 13.46 -6.97
CA VAL A 102 -25.58 13.15 -5.60
C VAL A 102 -26.70 12.39 -4.92
N TRP A 103 -26.42 11.15 -4.50
CA TRP A 103 -27.32 10.40 -3.65
C TRP A 103 -27.18 10.93 -2.22
N GLU A 104 -28.27 11.45 -1.66
CA GLU A 104 -28.31 11.77 -0.24
C GLU A 104 -28.36 10.46 0.56
N THR A 105 -27.31 10.19 1.33
CA THR A 105 -27.36 9.15 2.36
C THR A 105 -28.33 9.61 3.43
N THR A 106 -29.44 8.89 3.59
CA THR A 106 -30.36 9.13 4.70
C THR A 106 -29.62 8.90 6.02
N ALA A 107 -29.64 9.89 6.91
CA ALA A 107 -29.05 9.75 8.22
C ALA A 107 -29.98 8.91 9.11
N GLY A 108 -29.51 7.74 9.55
CA GLY A 108 -30.24 6.84 10.45
C GLY A 108 -30.58 5.49 9.81
N LEU A 109 -31.19 4.62 10.61
CA LEU A 109 -31.73 3.34 10.16
C LEU A 109 -32.92 3.59 9.23
N MET A 110 -33.07 2.78 8.18
CA MET A 110 -34.27 2.86 7.37
C MET A 110 -35.48 2.35 8.17
N PRO A 111 -36.68 2.90 7.94
CA PRO A 111 -37.89 2.37 8.56
C PRO A 111 -38.01 0.86 8.32
N GLY A 112 -38.00 0.06 9.39
CA GLY A 112 -38.02 -1.40 9.34
C GLY A 112 -36.67 -2.10 9.56
N ASP A 113 -35.55 -1.37 9.47
CA ASP A 113 -34.22 -1.95 9.78
C ASP A 113 -34.09 -2.28 11.27
N GLU A 114 -34.73 -1.51 12.15
CA GLU A 114 -34.73 -1.79 13.60
C GLU A 114 -35.35 -3.15 13.90
N ASP A 115 -36.50 -3.45 13.29
CA ASP A 115 -37.19 -4.74 13.47
C ASP A 115 -36.35 -5.89 12.91
N LEU A 116 -35.73 -5.68 11.73
CA LEU A 116 -34.83 -6.66 11.12
C LEU A 116 -33.59 -6.92 12.00
N ILE A 117 -32.96 -5.88 12.52
CA ILE A 117 -31.79 -5.99 13.41
C ILE A 117 -32.18 -6.75 14.67
N MET A 118 -33.33 -6.43 15.27
CA MET A 118 -33.83 -7.12 16.46
C MET A 118 -34.14 -8.59 16.19
N GLU A 119 -34.68 -8.93 15.02
CA GLU A 119 -34.87 -10.34 14.61
C GLU A 119 -33.55 -11.11 14.58
N TYR A 120 -32.46 -10.52 14.07
CA TYR A 120 -31.14 -11.16 14.06
C TYR A 120 -30.49 -11.23 15.44
N VAL A 121 -30.76 -10.27 16.33
CA VAL A 121 -30.27 -10.28 17.72
C VAL A 121 -30.97 -11.36 18.53
N ASP A 122 -32.27 -11.54 18.32
CA ASP A 122 -33.10 -12.52 19.03
C ASP A 122 -32.98 -13.94 18.42
N ALA A 123 -32.38 -14.06 17.23
CA ALA A 123 -32.19 -15.33 16.56
C ALA A 123 -31.29 -16.27 17.39
N PRO A 124 -31.70 -17.55 17.58
CA PRO A 124 -30.87 -18.51 18.29
C PRO A 124 -29.58 -18.79 17.52
N ILE A 125 -28.50 -18.97 18.27
CA ILE A 125 -27.18 -19.30 17.71
C ILE A 125 -27.30 -20.61 16.90
N PRO A 126 -26.89 -20.62 15.61
CA PRO A 126 -26.86 -21.84 14.82
C PRO A 126 -26.01 -22.91 15.49
N HIS A 127 -26.43 -24.17 15.38
CA HIS A 127 -25.89 -25.29 16.18
C HIS A 127 -24.37 -25.55 16.01
N ASP A 128 -23.76 -24.99 14.94
CA ASP A 128 -22.33 -25.11 14.60
C ASP A 128 -21.62 -23.75 14.47
N ALA A 129 -22.25 -22.64 14.88
CA ALA A 129 -21.66 -21.30 14.77
C ALA A 129 -20.84 -20.95 16.03
N ASP A 130 -19.53 -20.77 15.88
CA ASP A 130 -18.65 -20.27 16.93
C ASP A 130 -18.37 -18.77 16.76
N TYR A 131 -19.16 -17.93 17.45
CA TYR A 131 -18.98 -16.48 17.47
C TYR A 131 -17.79 -16.01 18.33
N SER A 132 -17.10 -16.92 19.02
CA SER A 132 -15.85 -16.64 19.75
C SER A 132 -14.69 -16.42 18.79
N ASN A 133 -14.78 -17.01 17.60
CA ASN A 133 -13.79 -16.91 16.55
C ASN A 133 -13.98 -15.62 15.74
N ARG A 134 -13.64 -14.47 16.34
CA ARG A 134 -13.68 -13.14 15.69
C ARG A 134 -12.64 -12.94 14.58
N HIS A 135 -12.01 -14.03 14.10
CA HIS A 135 -10.94 -13.98 13.09
C HIS A 135 -11.45 -14.12 11.65
N LEU A 136 -12.77 -14.07 11.42
CA LEU A 136 -13.28 -13.93 10.07
C LEU A 136 -12.76 -12.62 9.49
N SER A 137 -11.84 -12.74 8.54
CA SER A 137 -11.28 -11.61 7.80
C SER A 137 -12.42 -10.88 7.10
N THR A 138 -12.84 -9.74 7.65
CA THR A 138 -13.77 -8.80 7.00
C THR A 138 -13.14 -8.13 5.78
N TYR A 139 -11.86 -8.39 5.56
CA TYR A 139 -11.11 -7.93 4.42
C TYR A 139 -11.42 -8.80 3.19
N ALA A 140 -12.45 -8.39 2.45
CA ALA A 140 -12.87 -9.00 1.19
C ALA A 140 -12.77 -7.97 0.05
N TYR A 141 -12.55 -8.46 -1.17
CA TYR A 141 -12.64 -7.63 -2.38
C TYR A 141 -14.07 -7.06 -2.47
N PRO A 142 -14.24 -5.72 -2.53
CA PRO A 142 -15.56 -5.13 -2.65
C PRO A 142 -16.22 -5.56 -3.95
N GLU A 143 -17.53 -5.78 -3.92
CA GLU A 143 -18.29 -6.04 -5.12
C GLU A 143 -18.23 -4.84 -6.08
N ILE A 144 -18.34 -5.11 -7.38
CA ILE A 144 -18.36 -4.08 -8.42
C ILE A 144 -19.54 -3.14 -8.12
N PRO A 145 -19.38 -1.80 -8.23
CA PRO A 145 -20.45 -0.86 -7.87
C PRO A 145 -21.67 -1.00 -8.80
N GLY A 146 -22.62 -1.85 -8.43
CA GLY A 146 -23.91 -2.00 -9.11
C GLY A 146 -25.06 -1.42 -8.28
N ASP A 147 -25.07 -1.74 -6.97
CA ASP A 147 -26.24 -1.48 -6.10
C ASP A 147 -25.97 -0.43 -5.01
N MET A 148 -24.75 0.11 -4.93
CA MET A 148 -24.31 0.99 -3.84
C MET A 148 -24.15 2.45 -4.30
N PRO A 149 -24.53 3.44 -3.47
CA PRO A 149 -24.29 4.85 -3.77
C PRO A 149 -22.80 5.13 -4.08
N PRO A 150 -22.46 5.99 -5.06
CA PRO A 150 -21.08 6.19 -5.49
C PRO A 150 -20.08 6.53 -4.36
N ARG A 151 -20.49 7.35 -3.38
CA ARG A 151 -19.66 7.68 -2.21
C ARG A 151 -19.38 6.48 -1.32
N GLN A 152 -20.41 5.69 -1.06
CA GLN A 152 -20.28 4.51 -0.23
C GLN A 152 -19.40 3.48 -0.94
N ALA A 153 -19.61 3.24 -2.24
CA ALA A 153 -18.73 2.38 -3.03
C ALA A 153 -17.28 2.88 -2.97
N ALA A 154 -17.03 4.18 -3.14
CA ALA A 154 -15.70 4.76 -3.04
C ALA A 154 -15.03 4.54 -1.66
N LEU A 155 -15.81 4.61 -0.57
CA LEU A 155 -15.32 4.33 0.78
C LEU A 155 -14.91 2.86 0.93
N HIS A 156 -15.76 1.92 0.51
CA HIS A 156 -15.46 0.48 0.56
C HIS A 156 -14.19 0.15 -0.23
N TRP A 157 -14.08 0.67 -1.45
CA TRP A 157 -12.91 0.51 -2.31
C TRP A 157 -11.64 1.16 -1.74
N SER A 158 -11.77 2.33 -1.10
CA SER A 158 -10.63 3.01 -0.47
C SER A 158 -10.12 2.23 0.75
N LEU A 159 -11.02 1.69 1.58
CA LEU A 159 -10.66 0.84 2.72
C LEU A 159 -9.97 -0.44 2.26
N TYR A 160 -10.48 -1.06 1.20
CA TYR A 160 -9.84 -2.23 0.59
C TYR A 160 -8.43 -1.90 0.07
N ASN A 161 -8.27 -0.82 -0.70
CA ASN A 161 -6.97 -0.38 -1.22
C ASN A 161 -5.95 -0.13 -0.09
N ALA A 162 -6.36 0.57 0.98
CA ALA A 162 -5.52 0.79 2.15
C ALA A 162 -5.11 -0.53 2.84
N GLY A 163 -6.05 -1.47 2.97
CA GLY A 163 -5.75 -2.79 3.52
C GLY A 163 -4.76 -3.58 2.65
N GLN A 164 -4.89 -3.57 1.32
CA GLN A 164 -3.97 -4.25 0.41
C GLN A 164 -2.56 -3.70 0.60
N ALA A 165 -2.42 -2.37 0.59
CA ALA A 165 -1.14 -1.71 0.76
C ALA A 165 -0.48 -2.08 2.10
N LEU A 166 -1.25 -2.12 3.20
CA LEU A 166 -0.75 -2.54 4.51
C LEU A 166 -0.31 -4.00 4.55
N ILE A 167 -1.07 -4.91 3.94
CA ILE A 167 -0.71 -6.33 3.84
C ILE A 167 0.59 -6.49 3.05
N GLN A 168 0.71 -5.80 1.92
CA GLN A 168 1.89 -5.84 1.06
C GLN A 168 3.12 -5.26 1.74
N LEU A 169 3.00 -4.07 2.37
CA LEU A 169 4.09 -3.45 3.12
C LEU A 169 4.59 -4.35 4.25
N ARG A 170 3.67 -4.92 5.05
CA ARG A 170 4.04 -5.82 6.15
C ARG A 170 4.67 -7.11 5.64
N GLY A 171 4.05 -7.75 4.65
CA GLY A 171 4.55 -8.99 4.07
C GLY A 171 5.94 -8.80 3.47
N TYR A 172 6.15 -7.71 2.75
CA TYR A 172 7.45 -7.37 2.17
C TYR A 172 8.48 -7.01 3.25
N ALA A 173 8.13 -6.22 4.26
CA ALA A 173 9.03 -5.89 5.36
C ALA A 173 9.51 -7.14 6.11
N THR A 174 8.61 -8.08 6.39
CA THR A 174 8.96 -9.38 6.98
C THR A 174 9.92 -10.15 6.08
N HIS A 175 9.61 -10.27 4.79
CA HIS A 175 10.46 -10.96 3.83
C HIS A 175 11.85 -10.32 3.68
N ALA A 176 11.91 -9.00 3.58
CA ALA A 176 13.16 -8.24 3.51
C ALA A 176 14.00 -8.45 4.77
N GLN A 177 13.38 -8.47 5.95
CA GLN A 177 14.08 -8.72 7.21
C GLN A 177 14.66 -10.14 7.29
N GLU A 178 13.94 -11.16 6.81
CA GLU A 178 14.44 -12.54 6.73
C GLU A 178 15.70 -12.63 5.86
N ILE A 179 15.66 -12.00 4.69
CA ILE A 179 16.82 -11.93 3.78
C ILE A 179 17.99 -11.19 4.45
N LYS A 180 17.75 -10.01 5.05
CA LYS A 180 18.79 -9.25 5.77
C LYS A 180 19.44 -10.08 6.87
N ASN A 181 18.65 -10.81 7.67
CA ASN A 181 19.12 -11.67 8.74
C ASN A 181 19.99 -12.82 8.20
N HIS A 182 19.63 -13.41 7.07
CA HIS A 182 20.43 -14.45 6.43
C HIS A 182 21.83 -13.93 6.06
N TYR A 183 21.92 -12.81 5.37
CA TYR A 183 23.19 -12.22 4.95
C TYR A 183 24.03 -11.72 6.14
N LYS A 184 23.39 -11.15 7.17
CA LYS A 184 24.06 -10.76 8.42
C LYS A 184 24.73 -11.95 9.10
N THR A 185 23.98 -13.04 9.28
CA THR A 185 24.50 -14.28 9.87
C THR A 185 25.64 -14.87 9.04
N ALA A 186 25.54 -14.82 7.71
CA ALA A 186 26.59 -15.31 6.82
C ALA A 186 27.88 -14.46 6.89
N LEU A 187 27.74 -13.14 7.05
CA LEU A 187 28.85 -12.21 7.19
C LEU A 187 29.56 -12.38 8.54
N GLU A 188 28.82 -12.51 9.64
CA GLU A 188 29.37 -12.79 10.97
C GLU A 188 30.15 -14.11 10.99
N LYS A 189 29.61 -15.17 10.37
CA LYS A 189 30.32 -16.45 10.22
C LYS A 189 31.57 -16.33 9.34
N GLY A 190 31.52 -15.52 8.29
CA GLY A 190 32.68 -15.27 7.41
C GLY A 190 33.81 -14.57 8.15
N LEU A 191 33.50 -13.49 8.88
CA LEU A 191 34.47 -12.73 9.67
C LEU A 191 35.11 -13.57 10.77
N ALA A 192 34.33 -14.37 11.50
CA ALA A 192 34.87 -15.27 12.53
C ALA A 192 35.80 -16.35 11.95
N HIS A 193 35.56 -16.76 10.70
CA HIS A 193 36.43 -17.74 10.03
C HIS A 193 37.73 -17.10 9.53
N ASP A 194 37.70 -15.84 9.11
CA ASP A 194 38.89 -15.08 8.71
C ASP A 194 39.78 -14.75 9.94
N GLU A 195 39.18 -14.33 11.07
CA GLU A 195 39.92 -14.07 12.34
C GLU A 195 40.60 -15.32 12.92
N SER A 196 39.94 -16.48 12.81
CA SER A 196 40.53 -17.76 13.24
C SER A 196 41.65 -18.26 12.32
N SER A 197 41.60 -17.89 11.04
CA SER A 197 42.63 -18.25 10.05
C SER A 197 43.89 -17.39 10.19
N ASP A 198 43.75 -16.11 10.55
CA ASP A 198 44.89 -15.21 10.79
C ASP A 198 45.62 -15.52 12.10
N ASN A 199 44.91 -15.95 13.14
CA ASN A 199 45.53 -16.40 14.39
C ASN A 199 46.36 -17.70 14.23
N GLY A 200 46.10 -18.51 13.20
CA GLY A 200 46.86 -19.73 12.92
C GLY A 200 48.19 -19.50 12.20
N ARG A 201 48.42 -18.32 11.59
CA ARG A 201 49.63 -18.00 10.81
C ARG A 201 50.78 -17.41 11.62
N ASN A 202 50.53 -16.91 12.83
CA ASN A 202 51.55 -16.28 13.67
C ASN A 202 52.32 -17.25 14.59
N GLY A 203 52.24 -18.57 14.35
CA GLY A 203 52.70 -19.61 15.28
C GLY A 203 53.77 -20.57 14.78
N GLU A 204 54.50 -20.29 13.70
CA GLU A 204 55.66 -21.12 13.31
C GLU A 204 56.95 -20.57 13.95
N PRO A 205 57.63 -21.31 14.84
CA PRO A 205 58.95 -20.91 15.30
C PRO A 205 59.95 -21.12 14.17
N ALA A 206 60.71 -20.07 13.85
CA ALA A 206 61.84 -20.15 12.95
C ALA A 206 62.79 -21.25 13.42
N ARG A 207 62.94 -22.32 12.62
CA ARG A 207 63.99 -23.32 12.83
C ARG A 207 65.31 -22.71 12.38
N SER A 208 66.24 -22.54 13.32
CA SER A 208 67.67 -22.35 13.08
C SER A 208 68.44 -23.25 14.03
#